data_AF-A0A1W9SHA1-F1
#
_entry.id   AF-A0A1W9SHA1-F1
#
_cell.length_a   1.000
_cell.length_b   1.000
_cell.length_c   1.000
_cell.angle_alpha   90.00
_cell.angle_beta   90.00
_cell.angle_gamma   90.00
#
_symmetry.space_group_name_H-M   'P 1'
#
loop_
_entity.id
_entity.type
_entity.pdbx_description
1 polymer ?
#
loop_
_entity_poly.entity_id
_entity_poly.type
_entity_poly.pdbx_seq_one_letter_code
_entity_poly.pdbx_strand_id
1 'polypeptide(L)'
;MKTSKIALYLLFIIIPVFLFYGCKEPELGKKVDPGLKLKIQNLHKASKLDQNITVLFKANEPLTDLHHSVLTQKKIKIKASIGHIHTAIMPASAIYDLAKMKFIDSIQGSKKFEAHSSDSLQNKPQFKELKK
;
A
#
# COMPACT_ATOMS: atom_id res chain seq x y z
N MET A 1 -6.03 51.08 -16.36
CA MET A 1 -6.42 50.08 -15.33
C MET A 1 -7.38 49.03 -15.92
N LYS A 2 -6.88 47.97 -16.58
CA LYS A 2 -7.72 46.89 -17.15
C LYS A 2 -7.29 45.47 -16.74
N THR A 3 -6.17 45.33 -16.02
CA THR A 3 -5.55 44.04 -15.64
C THR A 3 -6.13 43.42 -14.37
N SER A 4 -6.78 44.20 -13.51
CA SER A 4 -7.26 43.72 -12.20
C SER A 4 -8.41 42.71 -12.28
N LYS A 5 -9.24 42.77 -13.33
CA LYS A 5 -10.41 41.88 -13.44
C LYS A 5 -10.03 40.48 -13.93
N ILE A 6 -9.01 40.37 -14.80
CA ILE A 6 -8.57 39.10 -15.39
C ILE A 6 -7.90 38.20 -14.34
N ALA A 7 -7.11 38.79 -13.44
CA ALA A 7 -6.46 38.06 -12.33
C ALA A 7 -7.49 37.44 -11.36
N LEU A 8 -8.61 38.13 -11.11
CA LEU A 8 -9.67 37.67 -10.22
C LEU A 8 -10.44 36.46 -10.80
N TYR A 9 -10.64 36.42 -12.13
CA TYR A 9 -11.28 35.30 -12.81
C TYR A 9 -10.41 34.04 -12.85
N LEU A 10 -9.09 34.19 -13.05
CA LEU A 10 -8.16 33.04 -12.99
C LEU A 10 -8.16 32.38 -11.60
N LEU A 11 -8.22 33.18 -10.54
CA LEU A 11 -8.27 32.69 -9.17
C LEU A 11 -9.56 31.89 -8.90
N PHE A 12 -10.68 32.32 -9.48
CA PHE A 12 -11.98 31.64 -9.40
C PHE A 12 -12.04 30.30 -10.13
N ILE A 13 -11.16 30.06 -11.11
CA ILE A 13 -11.07 28.78 -11.83
C ILE A 13 -10.14 27.81 -11.08
N ILE A 14 -9.08 28.31 -10.45
CA ILE A 14 -8.09 27.46 -9.76
C ILE A 14 -8.63 26.92 -8.41
N ILE A 15 -9.40 27.74 -7.67
CA ILE A 15 -9.98 27.37 -6.38
C ILE A 15 -10.92 26.14 -6.45
N PRO A 16 -11.90 26.06 -7.37
CA PRO A 16 -12.78 24.89 -7.44
C PRO A 16 -12.05 23.63 -7.88
N VAL A 17 -11.02 23.72 -8.73
CA VAL A 17 -10.23 22.54 -9.12
C VAL A 17 -9.49 21.96 -7.91
N PHE A 18 -8.94 22.79 -7.02
CA PHE A 18 -8.31 22.33 -5.78
C PHE A 18 -9.31 21.78 -4.76
N LEU A 19 -10.53 22.34 -4.69
CA LEU A 19 -11.59 21.90 -3.75
C LEU A 19 -12.28 20.58 -4.18
N PHE A 20 -12.46 20.35 -5.48
CA PHE A 20 -13.04 19.08 -5.96
C PHE A 20 -12.08 17.89 -5.91
N TYR A 21 -10.76 18.14 -5.89
CA TYR A 21 -9.76 17.13 -5.53
C TYR A 21 -9.61 16.93 -4.02
N GLY A 22 -10.46 17.58 -3.21
CA GLY A 22 -10.59 17.34 -1.78
C GLY A 22 -10.75 15.85 -1.47
N CYS A 23 -9.74 15.34 -0.75
CA CYS A 23 -9.57 13.97 -0.28
C CYS A 23 -10.87 13.25 0.07
N LYS A 24 -11.42 12.51 -0.88
CA LYS A 24 -12.26 11.36 -0.54
C LYS A 24 -11.32 10.22 -0.14
N GLU A 25 -11.00 10.15 1.16
CA GLU A 25 -10.49 8.94 1.81
C GLU A 25 -11.59 8.17 2.57
N PRO A 26 -12.69 7.72 1.95
CA PRO A 26 -13.50 6.67 2.53
C PRO A 26 -13.10 5.33 1.89
N GLU A 27 -12.89 4.32 2.72
CA GLU A 27 -12.75 2.89 2.37
C GLU A 27 -11.40 2.39 1.86
N LEU A 28 -10.63 3.18 1.10
CA LEU A 28 -9.31 2.74 0.58
C LEU A 28 -8.31 2.39 1.69
N GLY A 29 -8.41 3.09 2.83
CA GLY A 29 -7.61 2.80 3.99
C GLY A 29 -7.89 1.42 4.60
N LYS A 30 -9.07 0.82 4.46
CA LYS A 30 -9.36 -0.45 5.15
C LYS A 30 -8.58 -1.63 4.56
N LYS A 31 -8.25 -1.57 3.26
CA LYS A 31 -7.50 -2.61 2.56
C LYS A 31 -5.99 -2.55 2.80
N VAL A 32 -5.47 -1.38 3.17
CA VAL A 32 -4.03 -1.16 3.37
C VAL A 32 -3.69 -1.34 4.84
N ASP A 33 -2.69 -2.18 5.13
CA ASP A 33 -2.18 -2.40 6.48
C ASP A 33 -1.77 -1.06 7.16
N PRO A 34 -2.10 -0.84 8.45
CA PRO A 34 -1.75 0.38 9.17
C PRO A 34 -0.26 0.72 9.16
N GLY A 35 0.62 -0.29 9.29
CA GLY A 35 2.07 -0.08 9.24
C GLY A 35 2.53 0.37 7.86
N LEU A 36 1.91 -0.18 6.80
CA LEU A 36 2.17 0.26 5.43
C LEU A 36 1.69 1.70 5.19
N LYS A 37 0.53 2.10 5.73
CA LYS A 37 0.06 3.50 5.64
C LYS A 37 1.04 4.48 6.28
N LEU A 38 1.52 4.18 7.49
CA LEU A 38 2.49 5.04 8.18
C LEU A 38 3.78 5.17 7.34
N LYS A 39 4.24 4.07 6.74
CA LYS A 39 5.39 4.08 5.86
C LYS A 39 5.16 4.97 4.63
N ILE A 40 4.00 4.89 3.99
CA ILE A 40 3.66 5.73 2.83
C ILE A 40 3.55 7.20 3.24
N GLN A 41 2.94 7.51 4.38
CA GLN A 41 2.87 8.87 4.91
C GLN A 41 4.26 9.45 5.19
N ASN A 42 5.18 8.66 5.73
CA ASN A 42 6.55 9.08 5.94
C ASN A 42 7.28 9.33 4.62
N LEU A 43 7.08 8.47 3.61
CA LEU A 43 7.61 8.67 2.27
C LEU A 43 7.02 9.91 1.58
N HIS A 44 5.73 10.19 1.82
CA HIS A 44 5.06 11.39 1.34
C HIS A 44 5.70 12.65 1.93
N LYS A 45 5.87 12.69 3.26
CA LYS A 45 6.55 13.80 3.95
C LYS A 45 7.98 14.02 3.47
N ALA A 46 8.68 12.93 3.12
CA ALA A 46 10.02 12.98 2.58
C ALA A 46 10.09 13.25 1.06
N SER A 47 8.96 13.46 0.38
CA SER A 47 8.87 13.61 -1.09
C SER A 47 9.50 12.43 -1.88
N LYS A 48 9.39 11.21 -1.32
CA LYS A 48 9.97 9.97 -1.87
C LYS A 48 8.89 8.97 -2.29
N LEU A 49 7.77 9.46 -2.82
CA LEU A 49 6.66 8.59 -3.27
C LEU A 49 6.99 7.73 -4.48
N ASP A 50 7.97 8.14 -5.29
CA ASP A 50 8.47 7.39 -6.43
C ASP A 50 9.38 6.21 -6.02
N GLN A 51 9.71 6.10 -4.73
CA GLN A 51 10.52 5.00 -4.24
C GLN A 51 9.77 3.68 -4.36
N ASN A 52 10.40 2.71 -5.05
CA ASN A 52 9.88 1.36 -5.16
C ASN A 52 9.92 0.65 -3.80
N ILE A 53 8.79 0.07 -3.41
CA ILE A 53 8.66 -0.77 -2.23
C ILE A 53 8.03 -2.10 -2.59
N THR A 54 8.41 -3.13 -1.82
CA THR A 54 7.85 -4.47 -1.96
C THR A 54 6.63 -4.60 -1.06
N VAL A 55 5.54 -5.06 -1.65
CA VAL A 55 4.26 -5.28 -0.96
C VAL A 55 3.75 -6.67 -1.29
N LEU A 56 3.01 -7.25 -0.35
CA LEU A 56 2.15 -8.39 -0.62
C LEU A 56 0.72 -7.88 -0.75
N PHE A 57 -0.03 -8.41 -1.71
CA PHE A 57 -1.46 -8.19 -1.78
C PHE A 57 -2.20 -9.50 -2.00
N LYS A 58 -3.42 -9.55 -1.48
CA LYS A 58 -4.35 -10.65 -1.72
C LYS A 58 -5.40 -10.21 -2.74
N ALA A 59 -5.58 -11.01 -3.77
CA ALA A 59 -6.70 -10.89 -4.70
C ALA A 59 -7.89 -11.75 -4.22
N ASN A 60 -9.11 -11.37 -4.57
CA ASN A 60 -10.29 -12.22 -4.33
C ASN A 60 -10.50 -13.26 -5.44
N GLU A 61 -9.89 -13.05 -6.59
CA GLU A 61 -9.98 -13.91 -7.76
C GLU A 61 -8.60 -14.13 -8.40
N PRO A 62 -8.41 -15.18 -9.21
CA PRO A 62 -7.19 -15.39 -9.96
C PRO A 62 -6.88 -14.21 -10.89
N LEU A 63 -5.61 -13.79 -10.94
CA LEU A 63 -5.19 -12.74 -11.86
C LEU A 63 -5.22 -13.24 -13.31
N THR A 64 -5.93 -12.51 -14.15
CA THR A 64 -6.00 -12.74 -15.60
C THR A 64 -4.94 -11.91 -16.33
N ASP A 65 -4.70 -12.21 -17.61
CA ASP A 65 -3.76 -11.45 -18.45
C ASP A 65 -4.12 -9.96 -18.54
N LEU A 66 -5.41 -9.64 -18.49
CA LEU A 66 -5.90 -8.27 -18.43
C LEU A 66 -5.48 -7.59 -17.13
N HIS A 67 -5.62 -8.27 -15.99
CA HIS A 67 -5.16 -7.77 -14.69
C HIS A 67 -3.65 -7.52 -14.72
N HIS A 68 -2.86 -8.45 -15.27
CA HIS A 68 -1.42 -8.29 -15.42
C HIS A 68 -1.04 -7.07 -16.28
N SER A 69 -1.78 -6.83 -17.35
CA SER A 69 -1.56 -5.68 -18.24
C SER A 69 -1.83 -4.36 -17.53
N VAL A 70 -2.96 -4.25 -16.81
CA VAL A 70 -3.32 -3.04 -16.04
C VAL A 70 -2.31 -2.76 -14.92
N LEU A 71 -1.87 -3.80 -14.21
CA LEU A 71 -0.85 -3.69 -13.17
C LEU A 71 0.48 -3.19 -13.77
N THR A 72 0.88 -3.73 -14.91
CA THR A 72 2.12 -3.32 -15.60
C THR A 72 2.08 -1.85 -16.04
N GLN A 73 0.95 -1.39 -16.60
CA GLN A 73 0.75 0.02 -16.97
C GLN A 73 0.88 0.96 -15.77
N LYS A 74 0.45 0.52 -14.58
CA LYS A 74 0.59 1.24 -13.31
C LYS A 74 1.97 1.08 -12.65
N LYS A 75 2.97 0.55 -13.38
CA LYS A 75 4.33 0.29 -12.90
C LYS A 75 4.37 -0.70 -11.72
N ILE A 76 3.38 -1.58 -11.61
CA ILE A 76 3.31 -2.64 -10.60
C ILE A 76 3.88 -3.91 -11.21
N LYS A 77 5.03 -4.36 -10.68
CA LYS A 77 5.70 -5.58 -11.16
C LYS A 77 5.51 -6.72 -10.17
N ILE A 78 4.75 -7.75 -10.56
CA ILE A 78 4.60 -8.96 -9.76
C ILE A 78 5.93 -9.74 -9.80
N LYS A 79 6.39 -10.18 -8.62
CA LYS A 79 7.62 -10.95 -8.42
C LYS A 79 7.34 -12.42 -8.14
N ALA A 80 6.30 -12.69 -7.37
CA ALA A 80 5.91 -14.03 -6.99
C ALA A 80 4.40 -14.08 -6.80
N SER A 81 3.83 -15.26 -7.03
CA SER A 81 2.41 -15.53 -6.84
C SER A 81 2.25 -16.90 -6.19
N ILE A 82 1.45 -16.97 -5.14
CA ILE A 82 1.11 -18.19 -4.42
C ILE A 82 -0.41 -18.17 -4.21
N GLY A 83 -1.14 -18.93 -5.04
CA GLY A 83 -2.60 -18.86 -5.08
C GLY A 83 -3.07 -17.42 -5.36
N HIS A 84 -3.89 -16.88 -4.47
CA HIS A 84 -4.40 -15.50 -4.57
C HIS A 84 -3.51 -14.46 -3.87
N ILE A 85 -2.34 -14.84 -3.35
CA ILE A 85 -1.41 -13.93 -2.68
C ILE A 85 -0.26 -13.64 -3.63
N HIS A 86 -0.02 -12.36 -3.88
CA HIS A 86 0.97 -11.90 -4.84
C HIS A 86 1.93 -10.93 -4.17
N THR A 87 3.22 -11.12 -4.45
CA THR A 87 4.28 -10.18 -4.08
C THR A 87 4.55 -9.29 -5.27
N ALA A 88 4.52 -7.98 -5.08
CA ALA A 88 4.81 -7.01 -6.13
C ALA A 88 5.76 -5.91 -5.66
N ILE A 89 6.49 -5.35 -6.62
CA ILE A 89 7.31 -4.15 -6.46
C ILE A 89 6.63 -3.02 -7.21
N MET A 90 6.39 -1.91 -6.52
CA MET A 90 5.73 -0.74 -7.08
C MET A 90 6.18 0.54 -6.36
N PRO A 91 6.06 1.72 -6.97
CA PRO A 91 6.27 2.97 -6.27
C PRO A 91 5.22 3.14 -5.16
N ALA A 92 5.59 3.82 -4.08
CA ALA A 92 4.68 4.05 -2.95
C ALA A 92 3.40 4.80 -3.35
N SER A 93 3.47 5.65 -4.38
CA SER A 93 2.30 6.31 -4.98
C SER A 93 1.28 5.33 -5.58
N ALA A 94 1.70 4.18 -6.11
CA ALA A 94 0.83 3.21 -6.76
C ALA A 94 0.04 2.32 -5.79
N ILE A 95 0.34 2.36 -4.49
CA ILE A 95 -0.31 1.47 -3.51
C ILE A 95 -1.78 1.82 -3.31
N TYR A 96 -2.10 3.11 -3.23
CA TYR A 96 -3.50 3.53 -3.14
C TYR A 96 -4.26 3.24 -4.43
N ASP A 97 -3.58 3.28 -5.57
CA ASP A 97 -4.17 2.90 -6.85
C ASP A 97 -4.45 1.40 -6.93
N LEU A 98 -3.56 0.56 -6.40
CA LEU A 98 -3.81 -0.86 -6.24
C LEU A 98 -5.00 -1.10 -5.30
N ALA A 99 -5.09 -0.38 -4.18
CA ALA A 99 -6.19 -0.51 -3.22
C ALA A 99 -7.57 -0.15 -3.82
N LYS A 100 -7.60 0.72 -4.84
CA LYS A 100 -8.82 1.08 -5.58
C LYS A 100 -9.33 -0.04 -6.49
N MET A 101 -8.51 -1.04 -6.80
CA MET A 101 -8.92 -2.13 -7.68
C MET A 101 -9.94 -3.04 -6.98
N LYS A 102 -10.98 -3.43 -7.72
CA LYS A 102 -12.09 -4.24 -7.20
C LYS A 102 -11.64 -5.65 -6.80
N PHE A 103 -10.68 -6.21 -7.53
CA PHE A 103 -10.17 -7.56 -7.31
C PHE A 103 -9.16 -7.67 -6.15
N ILE A 104 -8.84 -6.56 -5.47
CA ILE A 104 -7.87 -6.53 -4.36
C ILE A 104 -8.62 -6.52 -3.03
N ASP A 105 -8.30 -7.49 -2.17
CA ASP A 105 -8.87 -7.60 -0.82
C ASP A 105 -8.04 -6.86 0.22
N SER A 106 -6.72 -7.06 0.19
CA SER A 106 -5.81 -6.49 1.19
C SER A 106 -4.40 -6.29 0.65
N ILE A 107 -3.68 -5.33 1.23
CA ILE A 107 -2.30 -4.97 0.88
C ILE A 107 -1.50 -4.82 2.17
N GLN A 108 -0.36 -5.50 2.23
CA GLN A 108 0.55 -5.53 3.37
C GLN A 108 1.97 -5.15 2.92
N GLY A 109 2.70 -4.45 3.78
CA GLY A 109 4.12 -4.20 3.56
C GLY A 109 4.93 -5.48 3.72
N SER A 110 6.01 -5.64 2.93
CA SER A 110 6.96 -6.72 3.18
C SER A 110 7.56 -6.58 4.58
N LYS A 111 7.29 -7.53 5.48
CA LYS A 111 7.96 -7.60 6.77
C LYS A 111 9.36 -8.16 6.56
N LYS A 112 10.36 -7.56 7.20
CA LYS A 112 11.66 -8.22 7.34
C LYS A 112 11.46 -9.36 8.34
N PHE A 113 11.87 -10.56 7.97
CA PHE A 113 12.02 -11.63 8.95
C PHE A 113 13.20 -11.24 9.83
N GLU A 114 12.91 -10.75 11.03
CA GLU A 114 13.90 -10.77 12.09
C GLU A 114 14.01 -12.22 12.53
N ALA A 115 15.19 -12.82 12.34
CA ALA A 115 15.45 -14.14 12.87
C ALA A 115 15.28 -14.07 14.38
N HIS A 116 14.24 -14.70 14.92
CA HIS A 116 14.14 -14.90 16.35
C HIS A 116 15.37 -15.72 16.78
N SER A 117 16.16 -15.18 17.70
CA SER A 117 17.27 -15.92 18.30
C SER A 117 16.80 -17.29 18.78
N SER A 118 17.62 -18.31 18.51
CA SER A 118 17.35 -19.73 18.75
C SER A 118 17.03 -20.11 20.22
N ASP A 119 17.09 -19.15 21.15
CA ASP A 119 16.80 -19.37 22.58
C ASP A 119 15.34 -19.69 22.88
N SER A 120 14.41 -19.42 21.96
CA SER A 120 12.98 -19.72 22.14
C SER A 120 12.63 -21.22 22.02
N LEU A 121 13.55 -22.08 21.59
CA LEU A 121 13.36 -23.54 21.48
C LEU A 121 13.94 -24.33 22.66
N GLN A 122 14.57 -23.69 23.65
CA GLN A 122 15.20 -24.40 24.79
C GLN A 122 14.32 -24.56 26.03
N ASN A 123 13.07 -24.06 26.04
CA ASN A 123 12.15 -24.33 27.15
C ASN A 123 11.51 -25.72 26.98
N LYS A 124 12.31 -26.75 27.24
CA LYS A 124 11.82 -28.11 27.50
C LYS A 124 11.09 -28.06 28.85
N PRO A 125 9.77 -28.33 28.92
CA PRO A 125 9.10 -28.39 30.22
C PRO A 125 9.75 -29.50 31.05
N GLN A 126 10.38 -29.14 32.18
CA GLN A 126 10.74 -30.13 33.20
C GLN A 126 9.43 -30.67 33.79
N PHE A 127 8.99 -31.83 33.30
CA PHE A 127 8.05 -32.67 34.04
C PHE A 127 8.76 -33.08 35.34
N LYS A 128 8.44 -32.39 36.45
CA LYS A 128 8.73 -32.93 37.77
C LYS A 128 7.86 -34.18 37.93
N GLU A 129 8.50 -35.34 37.95
CA GLU A 129 7.86 -36.56 38.42
C GLU A 129 7.33 -36.31 39.84
N LEU A 130 6.01 -36.28 39.98
CA LEU A 130 5.35 -36.40 41.28
C LEU A 130 5.62 -37.82 41.78
N LYS A 131 6.68 -38.00 42.56
CA LYS A 131 6.87 -39.23 43.33
C LYS A 131 5.78 -39.33 44.40
N LYS A 132 5.15 -40.49 44.38
CA LYS A 132 4.08 -41.00 45.24
C LYS A 132 4.53 -41.13 46.69
#